data_AF-A0A7L1LEA3-F1
#
_entry.id   AF-A0A7L1LEA3-F1
#
_cell.length_a   1.000
_cell.length_b   1.000
_cell.length_c   1.000
_cell.angle_alpha   90.00
_cell.angle_beta   90.00
_cell.angle_gamma   90.00
#
_symmetry.space_group_name_H-M   'P 1'
#
loop_
_entity.id
_entity.type
_entity.pdbx_description
1 polymer ?
#
loop_
_entity_poly.entity_id
_entity_poly.type
_entity_poly.pdbx_seq_one_letter_code
_entity_poly.pdbx_strand_id
1 'polypeptide(L)'
;LTAVRTSNKDTVSAAGEKDDDSPKEEPWEKALKTTVIDMEVGEFRGHKVSVWDLLHSKYIPEENRKELLELYQGGVLTLEQVKTVVSTIVTKAEAARAEHAANANSPKAESRVTEAEHTDLQED
;
A
#
# COMPACT_ATOMS: atom_id res chain seq x y z
N LEU A 1 -62.51 -15.55 20.02
CA LEU A 1 -61.06 -15.45 20.28
C LEU A 1 -60.37 -16.68 19.72
N THR A 2 -59.77 -16.58 18.53
CA THR A 2 -58.55 -17.33 18.17
C THR A 2 -58.04 -16.81 16.82
N ALA A 3 -57.06 -15.91 16.90
CA ALA A 3 -56.18 -15.61 15.78
C ALA A 3 -55.10 -16.69 15.76
N VAL A 4 -54.83 -17.28 14.59
CA VAL A 4 -53.53 -17.88 14.31
C VAL A 4 -53.03 -17.31 12.99
N ARG A 5 -52.03 -16.44 13.11
CA ARG A 5 -51.24 -15.93 12.00
C ARG A 5 -50.14 -16.95 11.75
N THR A 6 -50.15 -17.63 10.61
CA THR A 6 -48.96 -18.33 10.12
C THR A 6 -48.15 -17.36 9.29
N SER A 7 -47.08 -16.90 9.93
CA SER A 7 -46.06 -16.01 9.39
C SER A 7 -45.06 -16.83 8.59
N ASN A 8 -45.05 -16.66 7.28
CA ASN A 8 -43.97 -17.11 6.42
C ASN A 8 -43.55 -15.90 5.59
N LYS A 9 -42.67 -15.08 6.17
CA LYS A 9 -42.06 -13.92 5.52
C LYS A 9 -40.75 -14.39 4.91
N ASP A 10 -40.70 -14.30 3.59
CA ASP A 10 -39.56 -14.56 2.72
C ASP A 10 -38.30 -13.86 3.24
N THR A 11 -37.21 -14.62 3.34
CA THR A 11 -35.87 -14.07 3.55
C THR A 11 -35.03 -14.48 2.36
N VAL A 12 -35.09 -13.68 1.30
CA VAL A 12 -34.09 -13.70 0.23
C VAL A 12 -32.73 -13.45 0.87
N SER A 13 -31.80 -14.39 0.67
CA SER A 13 -30.45 -14.30 1.20
C SER A 13 -29.73 -13.11 0.61
N ALA A 14 -29.27 -12.26 1.51
CA ALA A 14 -28.45 -11.10 1.28
C ALA A 14 -27.11 -11.48 0.63
N ALA A 15 -26.91 -11.01 -0.59
CA ALA A 15 -25.60 -10.75 -1.17
C ALA A 15 -25.51 -9.24 -1.46
N GLY A 16 -25.33 -8.46 -0.39
CA GLY A 16 -24.62 -7.18 -0.40
C GLY A 16 -24.98 -6.16 -1.49
N GLU A 17 -26.26 -5.82 -1.66
CA GLU A 17 -26.63 -4.50 -2.19
C GLU A 17 -26.29 -3.45 -1.13
N LYS A 18 -25.16 -2.77 -1.31
CA LYS A 18 -24.90 -1.44 -0.74
C LYS A 18 -24.86 -0.43 -1.88
N ASP A 19 -26.06 -0.15 -2.41
CA ASP A 19 -26.36 1.11 -3.06
C ASP A 19 -27.01 2.00 -1.99
N ASP A 20 -26.25 2.91 -1.38
CA ASP A 20 -26.81 4.14 -0.80
C ASP A 20 -25.73 5.21 -0.55
N ASP A 21 -26.11 6.45 -0.87
CA ASP A 21 -25.50 7.76 -0.58
C ASP A 21 -24.44 8.31 -1.58
N SER A 22 -24.89 9.25 -2.43
CA SER A 22 -24.05 10.03 -3.35
C SER A 22 -23.40 11.22 -2.66
N PRO A 23 -22.11 11.45 -2.97
CA PRO A 23 -21.65 12.79 -3.30
C PRO A 23 -20.73 12.76 -4.53
N LYS A 24 -21.27 12.90 -5.74
CA LYS A 24 -20.49 13.21 -6.96
C LYS A 24 -19.27 12.30 -7.22
N GLU A 25 -19.26 11.06 -6.71
CA GLU A 25 -18.14 10.14 -6.92
C GLU A 25 -18.22 9.57 -8.34
N GLU A 26 -17.17 9.80 -9.11
CA GLU A 26 -17.14 9.42 -10.50
C GLU A 26 -17.10 7.88 -10.65
N PRO A 27 -17.69 7.31 -11.72
CA PRO A 27 -17.73 5.85 -11.89
C PRO A 27 -16.35 5.18 -11.83
N TRP A 28 -15.33 5.90 -12.32
CA TRP A 28 -13.95 5.45 -12.31
C TRP A 28 -13.36 5.41 -10.88
N GLU A 29 -13.74 6.34 -9.99
CA GLU A 29 -13.32 6.31 -8.59
C GLU A 29 -13.89 5.10 -7.86
N LYS A 30 -15.20 4.83 -8.04
CA LYS A 30 -15.84 3.66 -7.45
C LYS A 30 -15.17 2.35 -7.90
N ALA A 31 -14.84 2.23 -9.19
CA ALA A 31 -14.14 1.07 -9.72
C ALA A 31 -12.77 0.86 -9.06
N LEU A 32 -12.01 1.93 -8.83
CA LEU A 32 -10.70 1.86 -8.16
C LEU A 32 -10.83 1.52 -6.67
N LYS A 33 -11.84 2.06 -5.98
CA LYS A 33 -12.10 1.78 -4.55
C LYS A 33 -12.58 0.35 -4.30
N THR A 34 -13.41 -0.18 -5.20
CA THR A 34 -13.94 -1.56 -5.11
C THR A 34 -12.89 -2.61 -5.50
N THR A 35 -11.90 -2.23 -6.30
CA THR A 35 -10.80 -3.13 -6.69
C THR A 35 -9.77 -3.22 -5.57
N VAL A 36 -9.61 -4.42 -5.03
CA VAL A 36 -8.61 -4.73 -4.00
C VAL A 36 -7.41 -5.48 -4.59
N ILE A 37 -6.21 -5.13 -4.15
CA ILE A 37 -4.96 -5.82 -4.42
C ILE A 37 -4.49 -6.51 -3.16
N ASP A 38 -4.13 -7.79 -3.29
CA ASP A 38 -3.39 -8.50 -2.26
C ASP A 38 -1.90 -8.16 -2.42
N MET A 39 -1.34 -7.49 -1.41
CA MET A 39 0.05 -7.06 -1.45
C MET A 39 0.93 -8.08 -0.74
N GLU A 40 1.98 -8.54 -1.43
CA GLU A 40 2.94 -9.52 -0.89
C GLU A 40 4.23 -8.86 -0.36
N VAL A 41 4.33 -7.55 -0.49
CA VAL A 41 5.52 -6.75 -0.23
C VAL A 41 5.22 -5.50 0.59
N GLY A 42 6.20 -5.09 1.39
CA GLY A 42 6.18 -3.89 2.21
C GLY A 42 5.18 -3.84 3.35
N GLU A 43 4.81 -2.61 3.73
CA GLU A 43 3.91 -2.33 4.86
C GLU A 43 2.51 -2.94 4.68
N PHE A 44 2.09 -3.13 3.43
CA PHE A 44 0.82 -3.74 3.09
C PHE A 44 0.86 -5.26 2.97
N ARG A 45 2.01 -5.89 3.26
CA ARG A 45 2.16 -7.34 3.13
C ARG A 45 1.08 -8.09 3.93
N GLY A 46 0.36 -8.99 3.27
CA GLY A 46 -0.72 -9.77 3.88
C GLY A 46 -2.01 -8.98 4.12
N HIS A 47 -2.12 -7.76 3.59
CA HIS A 47 -3.32 -6.94 3.64
C HIS A 47 -3.90 -6.75 2.24
N LYS A 48 -5.24 -6.72 2.19
CA LYS A 48 -6.01 -6.37 0.99
C LYS A 48 -6.21 -4.86 0.98
N VAL A 49 -5.54 -4.17 0.08
CA VAL A 49 -5.59 -2.70 -0.04
C VAL A 49 -6.26 -2.32 -1.34
N SER A 50 -7.11 -1.30 -1.33
CA SER A 50 -7.76 -0.85 -2.57
C SER A 50 -6.76 -0.14 -3.49
N VAL A 51 -6.97 -0.24 -4.81
CA VAL A 51 -6.13 0.44 -5.81
C VAL A 51 -6.13 1.95 -5.55
N TRP A 52 -7.29 2.50 -5.19
CA TRP A 52 -7.45 3.90 -4.81
C TRP A 52 -6.59 4.30 -3.61
N ASP A 53 -6.58 3.50 -2.55
CA ASP A 53 -5.79 3.79 -1.35
C ASP A 53 -4.29 3.73 -1.64
N LEU A 54 -3.83 2.79 -2.48
CA LEU A 54 -2.45 2.72 -2.95
C LEU A 54 -2.04 3.93 -3.80
N LEU A 55 -2.93 4.41 -4.68
CA LEU A 55 -2.75 5.65 -5.47
C LEU A 55 -2.60 6.88 -4.58
N HIS A 56 -3.28 6.90 -3.44
CA HIS A 56 -3.23 7.99 -2.46
C HIS A 56 -2.18 7.77 -1.37
N SER A 57 -1.47 6.66 -1.43
CA SER A 57 -0.42 6.33 -0.47
C SER A 57 0.90 7.02 -0.81
N LYS A 58 1.80 7.05 0.18
CA LYS A 58 3.18 7.56 0.06
C LYS A 58 4.03 6.88 -1.02
N TYR A 59 3.56 5.75 -1.55
CA TYR A 59 4.24 4.98 -2.59
C TYR A 59 4.14 5.63 -3.98
N ILE A 60 3.03 6.32 -4.25
CA ILE A 60 2.76 6.91 -5.56
C ILE A 60 2.77 8.43 -5.39
N PRO A 61 3.73 9.14 -6.00
CA PRO A 61 3.75 10.59 -5.95
C PRO A 61 2.53 11.17 -6.68
N GLU A 62 2.13 12.38 -6.30
CA GLU A 62 0.94 13.02 -6.87
C GLU A 62 0.98 13.15 -8.39
N GLU A 63 2.16 13.36 -8.98
CA GLU A 63 2.37 13.44 -10.43
C GLU A 63 1.97 12.13 -11.12
N ASN A 64 2.54 11.01 -10.69
CA ASN A 64 2.19 9.68 -11.22
C ASN A 64 0.72 9.35 -11.00
N ARG A 65 0.16 9.76 -9.85
CA ARG A 65 -1.27 9.58 -9.56
C ARG A 65 -2.12 10.30 -10.60
N LYS A 66 -1.85 11.59 -10.85
CA LYS A 66 -2.59 12.38 -11.86
C LYS A 66 -2.49 11.74 -13.23
N GLU A 67 -1.28 11.41 -13.67
CA GLU A 67 -1.06 10.80 -14.98
C GLU A 67 -1.81 9.46 -15.12
N LEU A 68 -1.74 8.57 -14.13
CA LEU A 68 -2.51 7.32 -14.16
C LEU A 68 -4.01 7.54 -14.24
N LEU A 69 -4.54 8.52 -13.48
CA LEU A 69 -5.97 8.81 -13.46
C LEU A 69 -6.45 9.44 -14.76
N GLU A 70 -5.67 10.33 -15.36
CA GLU A 70 -5.97 10.92 -16.67
C GLU A 70 -5.96 9.85 -17.76
N LEU A 71 -5.00 8.92 -17.74
CA LEU A 71 -4.96 7.80 -18.69
C LEU A 71 -6.12 6.82 -18.48
N TYR A 72 -6.55 6.58 -17.23
CA TYR A 72 -7.68 5.72 -16.92
C TYR A 72 -9.02 6.37 -17.33
N GLN A 73 -9.23 7.66 -17.00
CA GLN A 73 -10.40 8.42 -17.45
C GLN A 73 -10.44 8.56 -18.97
N GLY A 74 -9.28 8.74 -19.61
CA GLY A 74 -9.14 8.78 -21.05
C GLY A 74 -9.35 7.42 -21.74
N GLY A 75 -9.54 6.34 -20.97
CA GLY A 75 -9.73 4.99 -21.50
C GLY A 75 -8.47 4.38 -22.13
N VAL A 76 -7.31 5.01 -21.95
CA VAL A 76 -6.01 4.50 -22.42
C VAL A 76 -5.57 3.32 -21.57
N LEU A 77 -5.80 3.43 -20.25
CA LEU A 77 -5.58 2.33 -19.31
C LEU A 77 -6.90 1.70 -18.90
N THR A 78 -6.86 0.40 -18.64
CA THR A 78 -7.97 -0.36 -18.05
C THR A 78 -7.71 -0.59 -16.57
N LEU A 79 -8.76 -0.96 -15.83
CA LEU A 79 -8.69 -1.22 -14.39
C LEU A 79 -7.60 -2.25 -14.01
N GLU A 80 -7.45 -3.32 -14.82
CA GLU A 80 -6.40 -4.33 -14.63
C GLU A 80 -4.99 -3.79 -14.88
N GLN A 81 -4.84 -2.88 -15.84
CA GLN A 81 -3.55 -2.23 -16.10
C GLN A 81 -3.19 -1.29 -14.95
N VAL A 82 -4.15 -0.46 -14.49
CA VAL A 82 -3.96 0.40 -13.30
C VAL A 82 -3.54 -0.45 -12.10
N LYS A 83 -4.24 -1.57 -11.85
CA LYS A 83 -3.90 -2.52 -10.79
C LYS A 83 -2.45 -3.01 -10.88
N THR A 84 -2.03 -3.40 -12.09
CA THR A 84 -0.69 -3.91 -12.35
C THR A 84 0.38 -2.83 -12.14
N VAL A 85 0.14 -1.62 -12.66
CA VAL A 85 1.07 -0.50 -12.53
C VAL A 85 1.24 -0.10 -11.06
N VAL A 86 0.13 0.05 -10.33
CA VAL A 86 0.15 0.38 -8.91
C VAL A 86 0.90 -0.67 -8.09
N SER A 87 0.60 -1.96 -8.30
CA SER A 87 1.31 -3.06 -7.62
C SER A 87 2.81 -3.06 -7.93
N THR A 88 3.16 -2.80 -9.19
CA THR A 88 4.56 -2.71 -9.64
C THR A 88 5.30 -1.55 -8.98
N ILE A 89 4.67 -0.37 -8.89
CA ILE A 89 5.28 0.80 -8.25
C ILE A 89 5.58 0.51 -6.79
N VAL A 90 4.61 -0.05 -6.04
CA VAL A 90 4.81 -0.38 -4.62
C VAL A 90 5.91 -1.42 -4.46
N THR A 91 5.92 -2.46 -5.30
CA THR A 91 6.96 -3.51 -5.28
C THR A 91 8.34 -2.93 -5.53
N LYS A 92 8.48 -2.05 -6.53
CA LYS A 92 9.76 -1.38 -6.84
C LYS A 92 10.20 -0.44 -5.73
N ALA A 93 9.27 0.32 -5.15
CA ALA A 93 9.57 1.25 -4.06
C ALA A 93 10.07 0.50 -2.80
N GLU A 94 9.44 -0.61 -2.46
CA GLU A 94 9.87 -1.47 -1.35
C GLU A 94 11.21 -2.16 -1.62
N ALA A 95 11.42 -2.66 -2.84
CA ALA A 95 12.70 -3.24 -3.25
C ALA A 95 13.84 -2.22 -3.12
N ALA A 96 13.64 -1.00 -3.65
CA ALA A 96 14.61 0.07 -3.52
C ALA A 96 14.88 0.42 -2.04
N ARG A 97 13.84 0.50 -1.20
CA ARG A 97 14.00 0.70 0.25
C ARG A 97 14.83 -0.40 0.91
N ALA A 98 14.61 -1.66 0.55
CA ALA A 98 15.38 -2.78 1.07
C ALA A 98 16.87 -2.69 0.68
N GLU A 99 17.18 -2.30 -0.56
CA GLU A 99 18.56 -2.11 -1.02
C GLU A 99 19.26 -0.96 -0.29
N HIS A 100 18.57 0.17 -0.11
CA HIS A 100 19.10 1.31 0.64
C HIS A 100 19.33 0.99 2.12
N ALA A 101 18.48 0.16 2.74
CA ALA A 101 18.66 -0.28 4.12
C ALA A 101 19.84 -1.25 4.28
N ALA A 102 20.03 -2.17 3.32
CA ALA A 102 21.15 -3.12 3.35
C ALA A 102 22.51 -2.42 3.20
N ASN A 103 22.59 -1.36 2.41
CA ASN A 103 23.85 -0.64 2.19
C ASN A 103 24.26 0.29 3.36
N ALA A 104 23.34 0.62 4.27
CA ALA A 104 23.63 1.45 5.46
C ALA A 104 24.25 0.67 6.63
N ASN A 105 24.27 -0.67 6.58
CA ASN A 105 24.88 -1.51 7.62
C ASN A 105 26.29 -1.99 7.23
N SER A 106 27.15 -1.09 6.76
CA SER A 106 28.60 -1.33 6.85
C SER A 106 29.07 -0.94 8.25
N PRO A 107 29.30 -1.88 9.19
CA PRO A 107 30.09 -1.57 10.36
C PRO A 107 31.52 -1.36 9.86
N LYS A 108 31.93 -0.10 9.72
CA LYS A 108 33.36 0.25 9.73
C LYS A 108 33.85 0.07 11.15
N ALA A 109 33.95 -1.18 11.59
CA ALA A 109 34.83 -1.53 12.68
C ALA A 109 36.27 -1.59 12.13
N GLU A 110 37.18 -1.14 12.98
CA GLU A 110 38.63 -1.31 12.89
C GLU A 110 39.43 -0.31 12.04
N SER A 111 39.79 0.79 12.70
CA SER A 111 41.21 1.12 12.92
C SER A 111 41.31 1.90 14.22
N ARG A 112 41.47 1.16 15.31
CA ARG A 112 41.78 1.65 16.64
C ARG A 112 43.20 2.18 16.63
N VAL A 113 43.36 3.50 16.62
CA VAL A 113 44.59 4.17 17.05
C VAL A 113 44.24 5.14 18.16
N THR A 114 43.97 4.58 19.32
CA THR A 114 44.18 5.28 20.59
C THR A 114 45.28 4.51 21.29
N GLU A 115 46.52 4.69 20.80
CA GLU A 115 47.67 4.37 21.61
C GLU A 115 47.82 5.54 22.59
N ALA A 116 47.46 5.23 23.82
CA ALA A 116 47.54 6.11 24.96
C ALA A 116 48.99 6.47 25.25
N GLU A 117 49.16 7.64 25.87
CA GLU A 117 50.35 8.04 26.57
C GLU A 117 51.02 6.87 27.31
N HIS A 118 52.31 6.68 27.04
CA HIS A 118 53.22 6.00 27.94
C HIS A 118 53.94 7.11 28.73
N THR A 119 53.47 7.39 29.93
CA THR A 119 54.24 8.11 30.93
C THR A 119 55.25 7.17 31.57
N ASP A 120 56.47 7.70 31.73
CA ASP A 120 57.41 7.46 32.84
C ASP A 120 58.19 6.13 32.89
N LEU A 121 59.52 6.20 32.69
CA LEU A 121 60.48 6.04 33.79
C LEU A 121 61.95 6.22 33.31
N GLN A 122 62.67 6.96 34.15
CA GLN A 122 64.10 7.23 34.21
C GLN A 122 64.88 6.03 34.75
N GLU A 123 66.06 5.70 34.21
CA GLU A 123 67.12 4.99 34.96
C GLU A 123 68.53 5.42 34.50
N ASP A 124 69.34 5.78 35.51
CA ASP A 124 70.79 6.06 35.67
C ASP A 124 71.53 7.07 34.76
#